data_AF-A0A345IJG4-F1
#
_entry.id   AF-A0A345IJG4-F1
#
_cell.length_a   1.000
_cell.length_b   1.000
_cell.length_c   1.000
_cell.angle_alpha   90.00
_cell.angle_beta   90.00
_cell.angle_gamma   90.00
#
_symmetry.space_group_name_H-M   'P 1'
#
loop_
_entity.id
_entity.type
_entity.pdbx_description
1 polymer ?
#
loop_
_entity_poly.entity_id
_entity_poly.type
_entity_poly.pdbx_seq_one_letter_code
_entity_poly.pdbx_strand_id
1 'polypeptide(L)'
;MTLPPSPAQQSQAPAGPPPRRLSFLTLPLMIGLIYNAISLLTIPFSGPTLNDLLAEYGKASGQPVPTLSPELVQSALWISFFLTAALILWLYFTRRAVLEGKSAGRVSSIVIAVLSLLLFPVGTVLGIFMLVGAFDREVTAYLRR
;
A
#
# COMPACT_ATOMS: atom_id res chain seq x y z
N MET A 1 -27.01 23.48 39.66
CA MET A 1 -26.18 22.28 39.45
C MET A 1 -25.94 22.13 37.95
N THR A 2 -24.79 22.57 37.46
CA THR A 2 -24.41 22.43 36.05
C THR A 2 -23.75 21.07 35.87
N LEU A 3 -24.26 20.26 34.95
CA LEU A 3 -23.71 18.94 34.62
C LEU A 3 -22.23 19.08 34.17
N PRO A 4 -21.34 18.17 34.59
CA PRO A 4 -19.99 18.12 34.04
C PRO A 4 -20.03 17.77 32.54
N PRO A 5 -19.17 18.39 31.71
CA PRO A 5 -19.11 18.07 30.29
C PRO A 5 -18.66 16.62 30.07
N SER A 6 -19.41 15.89 29.24
CA SER A 6 -19.12 14.50 28.87
C SER A 6 -17.71 14.34 28.28
N PRO A 7 -16.94 13.29 28.65
CA PRO A 7 -15.60 13.03 28.13
C PRO A 7 -15.54 12.52 26.66
N ALA A 8 -16.61 12.69 25.87
CA ALA A 8 -16.71 12.18 24.51
C ALA A 8 -16.08 13.10 23.43
N GLN A 9 -15.38 14.19 23.82
CA GLN A 9 -14.83 15.19 22.90
C GLN A 9 -13.32 15.36 23.06
N GLN A 10 -12.53 14.33 22.74
CA GLN A 10 -11.10 14.54 22.42
C GLN A 10 -10.64 13.68 21.24
N SER A 11 -11.43 13.63 20.16
CA SER A 11 -10.83 13.45 18.82
C SER A 11 -10.14 14.77 18.46
N GLN A 12 -9.00 15.05 19.08
CA GLN A 12 -8.22 16.26 18.83
C GLN A 12 -7.82 16.28 17.35
N ALA A 13 -8.39 17.19 16.57
CA ALA A 13 -7.89 17.52 15.23
C ALA A 13 -6.40 17.92 15.30
N PRO A 14 -5.57 17.64 14.28
CA PRO A 14 -4.13 17.88 14.31
C PRO A 14 -3.78 19.29 14.80
N ALA A 15 -2.83 19.40 15.72
CA ALA A 15 -2.34 20.70 16.21
C ALA A 15 -1.43 21.31 15.12
N GLY A 16 -2.05 22.00 14.17
CA GLY A 16 -1.37 22.78 13.15
C GLY A 16 -1.58 22.28 11.72
N PRO A 17 -1.27 23.14 10.73
CA PRO A 17 -1.36 22.78 9.31
C PRO A 17 -0.42 21.61 8.99
N PRO A 18 -0.79 20.73 8.04
CA PRO A 18 0.04 19.58 7.67
C PRO A 18 1.38 20.05 7.09
N PRO A 19 2.51 19.41 7.47
CA PRO A 19 3.82 19.81 6.97
C PRO A 19 3.93 19.53 5.47
N ARG A 20 4.64 20.39 4.73
CA ARG A 20 4.78 20.25 3.27
C ARG A 20 5.38 18.90 2.87
N ARG A 21 6.30 18.38 3.68
CA ARG A 21 6.96 17.07 3.49
C ARG A 21 6.06 15.87 3.72
N LEU A 22 4.84 16.05 4.26
CA LEU A 22 3.84 14.98 4.33
C LEU A 22 3.49 14.42 2.95
N SER A 23 3.66 15.22 1.90
CA SER A 23 3.51 14.80 0.50
C SER A 23 4.43 13.62 0.11
N PHE A 24 5.59 13.46 0.76
CA PHE A 24 6.49 12.32 0.53
C PHE A 24 5.90 10.99 1.00
N LEU A 25 4.88 11.02 1.86
CA LEU A 25 4.11 9.83 2.22
C LEU A 25 2.82 9.75 1.40
N THR A 26 2.07 10.83 1.34
CA THR A 26 0.71 10.80 0.79
C THR A 26 0.67 10.65 -0.73
N LEU A 27 1.65 11.18 -1.45
CA LEU A 27 1.73 11.07 -2.91
C LEU A 27 2.08 9.64 -3.35
N PRO A 28 3.14 8.99 -2.84
CA PRO A 28 3.39 7.58 -3.15
C PRO A 28 2.25 6.64 -2.74
N LEU A 29 1.64 6.85 -1.56
CA LEU A 29 0.48 6.06 -1.14
C LEU A 29 -0.71 6.22 -2.11
N MET A 30 -0.94 7.42 -2.62
CA MET A 30 -1.99 7.68 -3.60
C MET A 30 -1.69 7.03 -4.95
N ILE A 31 -0.44 7.11 -5.43
CA ILE A 31 0.01 6.44 -6.65
C ILE A 31 -0.20 4.93 -6.51
N GLY A 32 0.27 4.34 -5.39
CA GLY A 32 0.09 2.93 -5.10
C GLY A 32 -1.38 2.52 -5.06
N LEU A 33 -2.25 3.34 -4.45
CA LEU A 33 -3.68 3.07 -4.39
C LEU A 33 -4.32 3.05 -5.78
N ILE A 34 -4.02 4.03 -6.63
CA ILE A 34 -4.54 4.10 -8.00
C ILE A 34 -4.03 2.92 -8.83
N TYR A 35 -2.72 2.63 -8.75
CA TYR A 35 -2.12 1.50 -9.44
C TYR A 35 -2.77 0.16 -9.06
N ASN A 36 -2.93 -0.10 -7.76
CA ASN A 36 -3.55 -1.34 -7.29
C ASN A 36 -5.04 -1.40 -7.61
N ALA A 37 -5.76 -0.27 -7.60
CA ALA A 37 -7.17 -0.24 -8.03
C ALA A 37 -7.31 -0.62 -9.51
N ILE A 38 -6.43 -0.11 -10.38
CA ILE A 38 -6.39 -0.52 -11.78
C ILE A 38 -6.03 -2.00 -11.89
N SER A 39 -5.01 -2.47 -11.17
CA SER A 39 -4.61 -3.87 -11.17
C SER A 39 -5.75 -4.80 -10.74
N LEU A 40 -6.52 -4.44 -9.70
CA LEU A 40 -7.66 -5.24 -9.25
C LEU A 40 -8.70 -5.44 -10.37
N LEU A 41 -8.91 -4.43 -11.22
CA LEU A 41 -9.82 -4.52 -12.36
C LEU A 41 -9.29 -5.43 -13.48
N THR A 42 -7.97 -5.63 -13.58
CA THR A 42 -7.37 -6.46 -14.63
C THR A 42 -7.18 -7.93 -14.22
N ILE A 43 -7.30 -8.26 -12.93
CA ILE A 43 -7.12 -9.63 -12.40
C ILE A 43 -7.94 -10.68 -13.17
N PRO A 44 -9.26 -10.50 -13.42
CA PRO A 44 -10.07 -11.53 -14.08
C PRO A 44 -9.56 -11.92 -15.48
N PHE A 45 -8.77 -11.05 -16.12
CA PHE A 45 -8.23 -11.23 -17.46
C PHE A 45 -6.79 -11.76 -17.47
N SER A 46 -6.17 -11.97 -16.29
CA SER A 46 -4.76 -12.31 -16.17
C SER A 46 -4.45 -13.81 -16.35
N GLY A 47 -5.47 -14.67 -16.54
CA GLY A 47 -5.31 -16.12 -16.69
C GLY A 47 -4.34 -16.54 -17.81
N PRO A 48 -4.50 -16.03 -19.05
CA PRO A 48 -3.55 -16.31 -20.14
C PRO A 48 -2.12 -15.86 -19.79
N THR A 49 -1.98 -14.66 -19.24
CA THR A 49 -0.68 -14.09 -18.84
C THR A 49 0.07 -14.97 -17.82
N LEU A 50 -0.64 -15.61 -16.88
CA LEU A 50 0.00 -16.53 -15.93
C LEU A 50 0.66 -17.73 -16.63
N ASN A 51 -0.01 -18.31 -17.63
CA ASN A 51 0.55 -19.42 -18.39
C ASN A 51 1.69 -18.98 -19.31
N ASP A 52 1.59 -17.79 -19.91
CA ASP A 52 2.66 -17.23 -20.74
C ASP A 52 3.94 -17.01 -19.91
N LEU A 53 3.81 -16.46 -18.69
CA LEU A 53 4.93 -16.26 -17.78
C LEU A 53 5.56 -17.59 -17.32
N LEU A 54 4.76 -18.60 -17.04
CA LEU A 54 5.26 -19.94 -16.70
C LEU A 54 6.00 -20.59 -17.87
N ALA A 55 5.50 -20.40 -19.10
CA ALA A 55 6.16 -20.89 -20.30
C ALA A 55 7.50 -20.16 -20.53
N GLU A 56 7.56 -18.84 -20.31
CA GLU A 56 8.80 -18.06 -20.37
C GLU A 56 9.80 -18.50 -19.30
N TYR A 57 9.34 -18.72 -18.07
CA TYR A 57 10.17 -19.26 -17.00
C TYR A 57 10.71 -20.66 -17.32
N GLY A 58 9.88 -21.51 -17.93
CA GLY A 58 10.32 -22.82 -18.39
C GLY A 58 11.40 -22.75 -19.46
N LYS A 59 11.28 -21.81 -20.41
CA LYS A 59 12.33 -21.54 -21.41
C LYS A 59 13.62 -21.06 -20.74
N ALA A 60 13.52 -20.14 -19.77
CA ALA A 60 14.67 -19.57 -19.08
C ALA A 60 15.40 -20.58 -18.16
N SER A 61 14.65 -21.49 -17.54
CA SER A 61 15.19 -22.53 -16.66
C SER A 61 15.64 -23.80 -17.40
N GLY A 62 15.37 -23.91 -18.70
CA GLY A 62 15.65 -25.10 -19.51
C GLY A 62 14.77 -26.30 -19.16
N GLN A 63 13.71 -26.10 -18.37
CA GLN A 63 12.76 -27.15 -18.00
C GLN A 63 11.35 -26.81 -18.48
N PRO A 64 10.64 -27.72 -19.14
CA PRO A 64 9.25 -27.47 -19.53
C PRO A 64 8.38 -27.36 -18.29
N VAL A 65 7.83 -26.17 -18.05
CA VAL A 65 6.84 -25.95 -16.99
C VAL A 65 5.45 -26.22 -17.58
N PRO A 66 4.70 -27.18 -17.04
CA PRO A 66 3.35 -27.47 -17.53
C PRO A 66 2.41 -26.28 -17.27
N THR A 67 1.46 -26.08 -18.17
CA THR A 67 0.41 -25.07 -18.00
C THR A 67 -0.46 -25.38 -16.79
N LEU A 68 -0.92 -24.34 -16.11
CA LEU A 68 -1.82 -24.49 -14.97
C LEU A 68 -3.17 -25.03 -15.43
N SER A 69 -3.76 -25.93 -14.64
CA SER A 69 -5.15 -26.33 -14.85
C SER A 69 -6.10 -25.13 -14.60
N PRO A 70 -7.30 -25.11 -15.21
CA PRO A 70 -8.26 -24.02 -15.02
C PRO A 70 -8.60 -23.75 -13.55
N GLU A 71 -8.66 -24.79 -12.72
CA GLU A 71 -8.96 -24.68 -11.28
C GLU A 71 -7.82 -23.98 -10.52
N LEU A 72 -6.57 -24.27 -10.89
CA LEU A 72 -5.39 -23.61 -10.32
C LEU A 72 -5.32 -22.15 -10.75
N VAL A 73 -5.61 -21.85 -12.02
CA VAL A 73 -5.71 -20.46 -12.50
C VAL A 73 -6.78 -19.72 -11.71
N GLN A 74 -7.99 -20.27 -11.59
CA GLN A 74 -9.08 -19.64 -10.85
C GLN A 74 -8.72 -19.39 -9.38
N SER A 75 -8.07 -20.36 -8.74
CA SER A 75 -7.59 -20.23 -7.35
C SER A 75 -6.57 -19.11 -7.21
N ALA A 76 -5.59 -19.05 -8.12
CA ALA A 76 -4.59 -17.99 -8.15
C ALA A 76 -5.21 -16.60 -8.37
N LEU A 77 -6.22 -16.49 -9.24
CA LEU A 77 -6.93 -15.23 -9.47
C LEU A 77 -7.71 -14.79 -8.22
N TRP A 78 -8.38 -15.69 -7.52
CA TRP A 78 -9.07 -15.36 -6.26
C TRP A 78 -8.11 -14.93 -5.15
N ILE A 79 -7.00 -15.66 -4.99
CA ILE A 79 -5.96 -15.29 -4.02
C ILE A 79 -5.43 -13.89 -4.36
N SER A 80 -5.11 -13.64 -5.64
CA SER A 80 -4.64 -12.34 -6.11
C SER A 80 -5.67 -11.24 -5.87
N PHE A 81 -6.97 -11.51 -6.09
CA PHE A 81 -8.05 -10.58 -5.82
C PHE A 81 -8.10 -10.17 -4.35
N PHE A 82 -8.15 -11.13 -3.43
CA PHE A 82 -8.24 -10.84 -2.00
C PHE A 82 -6.98 -10.15 -1.47
N LEU A 83 -5.79 -10.58 -1.92
CA LEU A 83 -4.54 -9.93 -1.54
C LEU A 83 -4.47 -8.49 -2.05
N THR A 84 -4.83 -8.26 -3.32
CA THR A 84 -4.85 -6.91 -3.90
C THR A 84 -5.88 -6.02 -3.19
N ALA A 85 -7.07 -6.55 -2.89
CA ALA A 85 -8.10 -5.83 -2.15
C ALA A 85 -7.63 -5.46 -0.72
N ALA A 86 -7.01 -6.39 0.00
CA ALA A 86 -6.43 -6.15 1.31
C ALA A 86 -5.32 -5.09 1.26
N LEU A 87 -4.46 -5.14 0.24
CA LEU A 87 -3.42 -4.14 0.01
C LEU A 87 -4.01 -2.74 -0.26
N ILE A 88 -5.06 -2.64 -1.09
CA ILE A 88 -5.76 -1.37 -1.34
C ILE A 88 -6.32 -0.79 -0.04
N LEU A 89 -6.98 -1.61 0.77
CA LEU A 89 -7.51 -1.18 2.07
C LEU A 89 -6.37 -0.72 2.99
N TRP A 90 -5.27 -1.45 3.04
CA TRP A 90 -4.11 -1.08 3.85
C TRP A 90 -3.49 0.25 3.40
N LEU A 91 -3.33 0.48 2.09
CA LEU A 91 -2.87 1.75 1.53
C LEU A 91 -3.84 2.89 1.86
N TYR A 92 -5.14 2.67 1.70
CA TYR A 92 -6.18 3.64 2.01
C TYR A 92 -6.16 4.05 3.50
N PHE A 93 -6.19 3.06 4.40
CA PHE A 93 -6.17 3.32 5.84
C PHE A 93 -4.85 3.94 6.29
N THR A 94 -3.73 3.54 5.71
CA THR A 94 -2.42 4.18 5.99
C THR A 94 -2.44 5.65 5.58
N ARG A 95 -2.88 5.95 4.35
CA ARG A 95 -2.98 7.34 3.87
C ARG A 95 -3.89 8.17 4.76
N ARG A 96 -5.05 7.62 5.16
CA ARG A 96 -5.98 8.27 6.08
C ARG A 96 -5.33 8.52 7.44
N ALA A 97 -4.68 7.53 8.02
CA ALA A 97 -3.98 7.67 9.30
C ALA A 97 -2.87 8.72 9.25
N VAL A 98 -2.12 8.78 8.14
CA VAL A 98 -1.10 9.82 7.90
C VAL A 98 -1.72 11.21 7.85
N LEU A 99 -2.85 11.39 7.14
CA LEU A 99 -3.56 12.67 7.08
C LEU A 99 -4.20 13.08 8.41
N GLU A 100 -4.55 12.11 9.25
CA GLU A 100 -5.11 12.34 10.59
C GLU A 100 -4.01 12.59 11.65
N GLY A 101 -2.73 12.51 11.30
CA GLY A 101 -1.63 12.74 12.25
C GLY A 101 -1.31 11.54 13.16
N LYS A 102 -1.76 10.33 12.80
CA LYS A 102 -1.62 9.12 13.64
C LYS A 102 -0.27 8.42 13.45
N SER A 103 0.33 8.02 14.55
CA SER A 103 1.57 7.25 14.63
C SER A 103 1.50 5.89 13.93
N ALA A 104 0.36 5.22 13.99
CA ALA A 104 0.10 3.99 13.22
C ALA A 104 0.26 4.19 11.71
N GLY A 105 -0.06 5.39 11.20
CA GLY A 105 0.13 5.76 9.79
C GLY A 105 1.60 5.81 9.40
N ARG A 106 2.48 6.31 10.30
CA ARG A 106 3.93 6.32 10.09
C ARG A 106 4.50 4.91 10.04
N VAL A 107 4.15 4.07 11.02
CA VAL A 107 4.64 2.68 11.08
C VAL A 107 4.23 1.92 9.82
N SER A 108 2.95 2.00 9.44
CA SER A 108 2.46 1.35 8.21
C SER A 108 3.14 1.89 6.96
N SER A 109 3.39 3.20 6.88
CA SER A 109 4.12 3.81 5.75
C SER A 109 5.54 3.28 5.64
N ILE A 110 6.24 3.06 6.76
CA ILE A 110 7.59 2.46 6.74
C ILE A 110 7.54 1.03 6.21
N VAL A 111 6.61 0.21 6.68
CA VAL A 111 6.48 -1.18 6.21
C VAL A 111 6.17 -1.19 4.71
N ILE A 112 5.21 -0.38 4.24
CA ILE A 112 4.89 -0.26 2.82
C ILE A 112 6.10 0.21 2.01
N ALA A 113 6.86 1.17 2.54
CA ALA A 113 8.04 1.68 1.86
C ALA A 113 9.12 0.60 1.69
N VAL A 114 9.39 -0.17 2.74
CA VAL A 114 10.34 -1.31 2.70
C VAL A 114 9.89 -2.38 1.72
N LEU A 115 8.61 -2.76 1.74
CA LEU A 115 8.07 -3.72 0.76
C LEU A 115 8.16 -3.18 -0.67
N SER A 116 7.95 -1.88 -0.85
CA SER A 116 8.05 -1.22 -2.16
C SER A 116 9.48 -1.27 -2.72
N LEU A 117 10.51 -1.28 -1.87
CA LEU A 117 11.90 -1.40 -2.32
C LEU A 117 12.18 -2.67 -3.12
N LEU A 118 11.42 -3.75 -2.88
CA LEU A 118 11.53 -5.02 -3.59
C LEU A 118 10.99 -4.96 -5.03
N LEU A 119 10.16 -3.95 -5.35
CA LEU A 119 9.50 -3.79 -6.64
C LEU A 119 10.32 -2.83 -7.52
N PHE A 120 11.39 -3.35 -8.14
CA PHE A 120 12.27 -2.56 -8.98
C PHE A 120 11.68 -2.31 -10.39
N PRO A 121 11.83 -1.11 -10.98
CA PRO A 121 12.44 0.10 -10.41
C PRO A 121 11.44 1.04 -9.72
N VAL A 122 10.16 0.98 -10.09
CA VAL A 122 9.17 2.00 -9.72
C VAL A 122 8.89 2.00 -8.23
N GLY A 123 8.68 0.83 -7.64
CA GLY A 123 8.46 0.69 -6.20
C GLY A 123 9.69 1.11 -5.40
N THR A 124 10.90 0.88 -5.90
CA THR A 124 12.13 1.34 -5.24
C THR A 124 12.17 2.86 -5.11
N VAL A 125 11.85 3.59 -6.18
CA VAL A 125 11.79 5.06 -6.14
C VAL A 125 10.73 5.52 -5.13
N LEU A 126 9.52 4.98 -5.21
CA LEU A 126 8.43 5.33 -4.29
C LEU A 126 8.78 5.01 -2.83
N GLY A 127 9.37 3.84 -2.57
CA GLY A 127 9.81 3.42 -1.25
C GLY A 127 10.88 4.34 -0.67
N ILE A 128 11.86 4.76 -1.47
CA ILE A 128 12.88 5.73 -1.01
C ILE A 128 12.24 7.06 -0.60
N PHE A 129 11.36 7.63 -1.44
CA PHE A 129 10.65 8.87 -1.10
C PHE A 129 9.82 8.72 0.18
N MET A 130 9.12 7.60 0.34
CA MET A 130 8.35 7.33 1.55
C MET A 130 9.24 7.23 2.79
N LEU A 131 10.39 6.55 2.71
CA LEU A 131 11.33 6.47 3.84
C LEU A 131 11.86 7.86 4.22
N VAL A 132 12.25 8.68 3.24
CA VAL A 132 12.67 10.07 3.48
C VAL A 132 11.57 10.85 4.22
N GLY A 133 10.31 10.74 3.78
CA GLY A 133 9.18 11.37 4.46
C GLY A 133 8.92 10.80 5.86
N ALA A 134 9.02 9.49 6.04
CA ALA A 134 8.69 8.81 7.30
C ALA A 134 9.69 9.08 8.42
N PHE A 135 10.94 9.40 8.08
CA PHE A 135 12.00 9.76 9.03
C PHE A 135 12.24 11.28 9.13
N ASP A 136 11.55 12.10 8.33
CA ASP A 136 11.63 13.54 8.45
C ASP A 136 11.15 14.02 9.83
N ARG A 137 11.85 15.00 10.40
CA ARG A 137 11.58 15.49 11.77
C ARG A 137 10.21 16.14 11.90
N GLU A 138 9.79 16.92 10.91
CA GLU A 138 8.49 17.62 10.94
C GLU A 138 7.35 16.62 10.77
N VAL A 139 7.51 15.67 9.85
CA VAL A 139 6.53 14.59 9.62
C VAL A 139 6.44 13.69 10.86
N THR A 140 7.57 13.36 11.49
CA THR A 140 7.58 12.56 12.71
C THR A 140 6.90 13.29 13.87
N ALA A 141 7.12 14.59 14.02
CA ALA A 141 6.45 15.38 15.05
C ALA A 141 4.94 15.45 14.83
N TYR A 142 4.52 15.55 13.57
CA TYR A 142 3.11 15.55 13.18
C TYR A 142 2.44 14.18 13.42
N LEU A 143 3.12 13.07 13.13
CA LEU A 143 2.61 11.70 13.27
C LEU A 143 2.83 11.08 14.67
N ARG A 144 2.80 11.87 15.74
CA ARG A 144 3.06 11.39 17.12
C ARG A 144 1.83 11.06 17.93
N ARG A 145 0.63 11.29 17.42
CA ARG A 145 -0.65 10.98 18.09
C ARG A 145 -1.04 9.52 17.94
#